data_AF-Q06ZU4-F1
#
_entry.id   AF-Q06ZU4-F1
#
_cell.length_a   1.000
_cell.length_b   1.000
_cell.length_c   1.000
_cell.angle_alpha   90.00
_cell.angle_beta   90.00
_cell.angle_gamma   90.00
#
_symmetry.space_group_name_H-M   'P 1'
#
loop_
_entity.id
_entity.type
_entity.pdbx_description
1 polymer ?
#
loop_
_entity_poly.entity_id
_entity_poly.type
_entity_poly.pdbx_seq_one_letter_code
_entity_poly.pdbx_strand_id
1 'polypeptide(L)'
;LRTAMNEMAGKTSESTADLIRFALQDTVISAPFRGYAGAIPEAIDFPVKYVIEDISVFDKIQTNYWELPAYESWNEGSNSALLPGLLRESQSKGMLSKCRIIENSLYIGHSYEEMFYSISPYSNQ
;
A
#
# COMPACT_ATOMS: atom_id res chain seq x y z
N LEU A 1 7.05 -26.61 -1.32
CA LEU A 1 7.29 -27.85 -0.53
C LEU A 1 6.05 -28.74 -0.43
N ARG A 2 4.91 -28.25 0.09
CA ARG A 2 3.68 -29.05 0.23
C ARG A 2 3.16 -29.65 -1.08
N THR A 3 3.21 -28.91 -2.19
CA THR A 3 2.79 -29.40 -3.52
C THR A 3 3.72 -30.48 -4.05
N ALA A 4 5.04 -30.29 -3.95
CA ALA A 4 6.03 -31.30 -4.33
C ALA A 4 5.86 -32.60 -3.52
N MET A 5 5.53 -32.49 -2.23
CA MET A 5 5.25 -33.66 -1.39
C MET A 5 3.96 -34.39 -1.80
N ASN A 6 2.93 -33.67 -2.23
CA ASN A 6 1.69 -34.27 -2.74
C ASN A 6 1.89 -34.98 -4.09
N GLU A 7 2.76 -34.43 -4.94
CA GLU A 7 3.12 -35.03 -6.22
C GLU A 7 4.00 -36.27 -6.06
N MET A 8 4.99 -36.25 -5.15
CA MET A 8 5.74 -37.45 -4.76
C MET A 8 4.86 -38.53 -4.11
N ALA A 9 3.75 -38.12 -3.46
CA ALA A 9 2.75 -39.03 -2.92
C ALA A 9 1.70 -39.49 -3.95
N GLY A 10 1.84 -39.13 -5.24
CA GLY A 10 0.93 -39.52 -6.31
C GLY A 10 -0.47 -38.88 -6.25
N LYS A 11 -0.66 -37.85 -5.43
CA LYS A 11 -1.98 -37.21 -5.20
C LYS A 11 -2.32 -36.16 -6.25
N THR A 12 -1.32 -35.63 -6.94
CA THR A 12 -1.42 -34.61 -8.00
C THR A 12 -0.30 -34.84 -8.99
N SER A 13 -0.52 -34.67 -10.30
CA SER A 13 0.52 -34.80 -11.34
C SER A 13 0.81 -33.43 -11.96
N GLU A 14 2.08 -33.14 -12.25
CA GLU A 14 2.60 -31.97 -12.97
C GLU A 14 2.43 -30.59 -12.29
N SER A 15 1.73 -30.55 -11.15
CA SER A 15 1.42 -29.31 -10.44
C SER A 15 2.65 -28.57 -9.90
N THR A 16 3.74 -29.28 -9.58
CA THR A 16 4.99 -28.65 -9.14
C THR A 16 5.73 -28.00 -10.30
N ALA A 17 5.74 -28.63 -11.49
CA ALA A 17 6.39 -28.10 -12.67
C ALA A 17 5.70 -26.80 -13.14
N ASP A 18 4.37 -26.76 -13.10
CA ASP A 18 3.61 -25.57 -13.44
C ASP A 18 3.83 -24.43 -12.45
N LEU A 19 3.85 -24.69 -11.14
CA LEU A 19 4.16 -23.67 -10.13
C LEU A 19 5.57 -23.08 -10.30
N ILE A 20 6.56 -23.91 -10.70
CA ILE A 20 7.92 -23.44 -11.00
C ILE A 20 7.92 -22.57 -12.26
N ARG A 21 7.22 -22.99 -13.33
CA ARG A 21 7.10 -22.17 -14.56
C ARG A 21 6.45 -20.83 -14.27
N PHE A 22 5.35 -20.81 -13.52
CA PHE A 22 4.71 -19.57 -13.07
C PHE A 22 5.67 -18.70 -12.26
N ALA A 23 6.35 -19.25 -11.25
CA ALA A 23 7.28 -18.46 -10.43
C ALA A 23 8.47 -17.88 -11.22
N LEU A 24 8.87 -18.50 -12.34
CA LEU A 24 9.99 -18.04 -13.17
C LEU A 24 9.58 -17.11 -14.32
N GLN A 25 8.32 -17.20 -14.77
CA GLN A 25 7.83 -16.47 -15.97
C GLN A 25 6.83 -15.36 -15.63
N ASP A 26 6.22 -15.42 -14.46
CA ASP A 26 5.23 -14.44 -14.03
C ASP A 26 5.92 -13.14 -13.58
N THR A 27 5.69 -12.07 -14.33
CA THR A 27 6.21 -10.73 -14.06
C THR A 27 5.57 -10.06 -12.84
N VAL A 28 4.44 -10.59 -12.36
CA VAL A 28 3.75 -10.12 -11.14
C VAL A 28 4.52 -10.56 -9.89
N ILE A 29 5.13 -11.74 -9.91
CA ILE A 29 5.94 -12.27 -8.81
C ILE A 29 7.42 -12.03 -9.12
N SER A 30 7.86 -10.77 -9.02
CA SER A 30 9.28 -10.44 -9.13
C SER A 30 10.03 -10.89 -7.87
N ALA A 31 10.69 -12.05 -7.96
CA ALA A 31 11.49 -12.60 -6.87
C ALA A 31 12.95 -12.07 -6.91
N PRO A 32 13.56 -11.79 -5.74
CA PRO A 32 12.97 -11.68 -4.41
C PRO A 32 12.54 -10.23 -4.07
N PHE A 33 11.26 -10.05 -3.78
CA PHE A 33 10.73 -8.81 -3.20
C PHE A 33 11.12 -8.74 -1.71
N ARG A 34 11.86 -7.71 -1.29
CA ARG A 34 12.37 -7.63 0.09
C ARG A 34 11.33 -7.20 1.13
N GLY A 35 10.19 -6.62 0.70
CA GLY A 35 9.13 -6.17 1.60
C GLY A 35 9.60 -5.18 2.67
N TYR A 36 8.69 -4.84 3.59
CA TYR A 36 9.05 -4.12 4.82
C TYR A 36 9.51 -5.12 5.88
N ALA A 37 10.65 -4.86 6.52
CA ALA A 37 11.27 -5.76 7.50
C ALA A 37 11.15 -5.28 8.96
N GLY A 38 10.52 -4.14 9.21
CA GLY A 38 10.32 -3.59 10.55
C GLY A 38 9.12 -4.17 11.29
N ALA A 39 9.00 -3.84 12.57
CA ALA A 39 7.84 -4.19 13.37
C ALA A 39 6.64 -3.29 13.03
N ILE A 40 5.45 -3.88 12.97
CA ILE A 40 4.20 -3.14 12.83
C ILE A 40 3.75 -2.70 14.24
N PRO A 41 3.48 -1.41 14.50
CA PRO A 41 2.98 -0.95 15.78
C PRO A 41 1.69 -1.65 16.20
N GLU A 42 1.60 -2.06 17.46
CA GLU A 42 0.39 -2.71 18.03
C GLU A 42 -0.85 -1.83 17.97
N ALA A 43 -0.66 -0.51 17.90
CA ALA A 43 -1.75 0.44 17.74
C ALA A 43 -2.51 0.30 16.41
N ILE A 44 -2.01 -0.48 15.44
CA ILE A 44 -2.67 -0.68 14.14
C ILE A 44 -3.65 -1.85 14.24
N ASP A 45 -4.93 -1.56 14.02
CA ASP A 45 -6.07 -2.47 14.15
C ASP A 45 -6.50 -3.12 12.82
N PHE A 46 -5.67 -3.04 11.79
CA PHE A 46 -5.92 -3.61 10.47
C PHE A 46 -4.69 -4.34 9.91
N PRO A 47 -4.86 -5.34 9.01
CA PRO A 47 -3.74 -5.98 8.35
C PRO A 47 -3.03 -5.01 7.40
N VAL A 48 -1.75 -4.74 7.64
CA VAL A 48 -0.93 -3.84 6.83
C VAL A 48 -0.47 -4.55 5.55
N LYS A 49 -0.60 -3.86 4.40
CA LYS A 49 -0.13 -4.30 3.08
C LYS A 49 1.09 -3.53 2.60
N TYR A 50 1.17 -2.24 2.92
CA TYR A 50 2.31 -1.38 2.57
C TYR A 50 2.72 -0.50 3.74
N VAL A 51 4.00 -0.16 3.80
CA VAL A 51 4.57 0.79 4.75
C VAL A 51 5.42 1.79 3.98
N ILE A 52 5.18 3.08 4.20
CA ILE A 52 6.08 4.15 3.80
C ILE A 52 6.78 4.61 5.07
N GLU A 53 8.07 4.27 5.19
CA GLU A 53 8.83 4.47 6.43
C GLU A 53 9.01 5.95 6.81
N ASP A 54 9.04 6.82 5.81
CA ASP A 54 9.23 8.26 6.00
C ASP A 54 8.32 9.05 5.06
N ILE A 55 7.31 9.73 5.62
CA ILE A 55 6.40 10.57 4.85
C ILE A 55 7.06 11.84 4.30
N SER A 56 8.28 12.19 4.70
CA SER A 56 9.04 13.26 4.03
C SER A 56 9.30 12.95 2.55
N VAL A 57 9.21 11.68 2.14
CA VAL A 57 9.30 11.28 0.72
C VAL A 57 8.25 11.99 -0.15
N PHE A 58 7.11 12.38 0.42
CA PHE A 58 6.06 13.11 -0.30
C PHE A 58 6.48 14.53 -0.69
N ASP A 59 7.47 15.12 0.01
CA ASP A 59 8.03 16.43 -0.35
C ASP A 59 8.91 16.37 -1.60
N LYS A 60 9.28 15.16 -2.05
CA LYS A 60 9.99 14.95 -3.32
C LYS A 60 9.05 14.94 -4.53
N ILE A 61 7.73 14.93 -4.30
CA ILE A 61 6.77 15.01 -5.40
C ILE A 61 6.85 16.41 -6.00
N GLN A 62 7.00 16.48 -7.32
CA GLN A 62 7.20 17.73 -8.05
C GLN A 62 6.03 18.70 -7.91
N THR A 63 4.81 18.19 -7.72
CA THR A 63 3.63 19.00 -7.53
C THR A 63 3.53 19.47 -6.08
N ASN A 64 3.43 20.78 -5.90
CA ASN A 64 3.20 21.41 -4.60
C ASN A 64 1.70 21.36 -4.27
N TYR A 65 1.23 20.25 -3.70
CA TYR A 65 -0.21 20.09 -3.44
C TYR A 65 -0.74 21.12 -2.45
N TRP A 66 0.08 21.60 -1.51
CA TRP A 66 -0.31 22.64 -0.55
C TRP A 66 -0.63 24.00 -1.19
N GLU A 67 -0.19 24.25 -2.43
CA GLU A 67 -0.48 25.48 -3.19
C GLU A 67 -1.77 25.38 -4.02
N LEU A 68 -2.41 24.20 -4.06
CA LEU A 68 -3.66 24.05 -4.81
C LEU A 68 -4.80 24.81 -4.11
N PRO A 69 -5.73 25.43 -4.86
CA PRO A 69 -6.84 26.20 -4.28
C PRO A 69 -7.69 25.43 -3.26
N ALA A 70 -7.79 24.11 -3.41
CA ALA A 70 -8.52 23.24 -2.48
C ALA A 70 -7.91 23.22 -1.07
N TYR A 71 -6.60 23.49 -0.94
CA TYR A 71 -5.82 23.32 0.28
C TYR A 71 -5.16 24.60 0.78
N GLU A 72 -5.27 25.71 0.03
CA GLU A 72 -4.67 27.01 0.37
C GLU A 72 -5.06 27.50 1.78
N SER A 73 -6.31 27.23 2.20
CA SER A 73 -6.80 27.61 3.54
C SER A 73 -6.16 26.85 4.71
N TRP A 74 -5.41 25.78 4.43
CA TRP A 74 -4.80 24.94 5.46
C TRP A 74 -3.43 25.48 5.90
N ASN A 75 -2.84 26.42 5.15
CA ASN A 75 -1.56 27.08 5.47
C ASN A 75 -0.40 26.10 5.72
N GLU A 76 -0.38 24.98 5.00
CA GLU A 76 0.69 23.98 5.10
C GLU A 76 1.87 24.38 4.20
N GLY A 77 3.10 24.10 4.66
CA GLY A 77 4.33 24.47 3.94
C GLY A 77 4.97 23.36 3.11
N SER A 78 4.38 22.16 3.10
CA SER A 78 4.93 20.99 2.41
C SER A 78 3.85 19.92 2.15
N ASN A 79 4.15 18.97 1.25
CA ASN A 79 3.25 17.85 0.95
C ASN A 79 3.13 16.89 2.15
N SER A 80 4.25 16.65 2.86
CA SER A 80 4.30 15.82 4.06
C SER A 80 3.48 16.42 5.20
N ALA A 81 3.47 17.75 5.35
CA ALA A 81 2.66 18.45 6.34
C ALA A 81 1.16 18.42 6.00
N LEU A 82 0.82 18.46 4.71
CA LEU A 82 -0.56 18.36 4.22
C LEU A 82 -1.17 16.96 4.40
N LEU A 83 -0.35 15.91 4.30
CA LEU A 83 -0.79 14.51 4.25
C LEU A 83 -1.66 14.06 5.45
N PRO A 84 -1.33 14.34 6.74
CA PRO A 84 -2.17 13.95 7.87
C PRO A 84 -3.58 14.54 7.81
N GLY A 85 -3.72 15.79 7.36
CA GLY A 85 -5.01 16.44 7.22
C GLY A 85 -5.82 15.81 6.08
N LEU A 86 -5.20 15.55 4.93
CA LEU A 86 -5.86 14.90 3.78
C LEU A 86 -6.34 13.50 4.15
N LEU A 87 -5.54 12.78 4.92
CA LEU A 87 -5.90 11.45 5.38
C LEU A 87 -7.12 11.52 6.31
N ARG A 88 -7.14 12.47 7.25
CA ARG A 88 -8.28 12.68 8.16
C ARG A 88 -9.55 13.07 7.40
N GLU A 89 -9.44 13.97 6.42
CA GLU A 89 -10.57 14.35 5.58
C GLU A 89 -11.09 13.15 4.78
N SER A 90 -10.21 12.38 4.16
CA SER A 90 -10.58 11.17 3.42
C SER A 90 -11.31 10.17 4.33
N GLN A 91 -10.80 9.97 5.55
CA GLN A 91 -11.41 9.10 6.56
C GLN A 91 -12.78 9.59 7.01
N SER A 92 -12.97 10.90 7.13
CA SER A 92 -14.28 11.49 7.44
C SER A 92 -15.34 11.21 6.36
N LYS A 93 -14.89 11.00 5.12
CA LYS A 93 -15.73 10.60 3.97
C LYS A 93 -15.86 9.07 3.83
N GLY A 94 -15.36 8.30 4.80
CA GLY A 94 -15.37 6.84 4.76
C GLY A 94 -14.32 6.20 3.84
N MET A 95 -13.40 7.00 3.30
CA MET A 95 -12.32 6.55 2.40
C MET A 95 -11.03 6.31 3.19
N LEU A 96 -10.16 5.44 2.69
CA LEU A 96 -8.83 5.21 3.29
C LEU A 96 -8.85 4.93 4.82
N SER A 97 -9.92 4.27 5.29
CA SER A 97 -10.14 3.96 6.71
C SER A 97 -9.06 3.06 7.33
N LYS A 98 -8.38 2.26 6.49
CA LYS A 98 -7.25 1.39 6.87
C LYS A 98 -5.90 2.04 6.57
N CYS A 99 -5.76 3.33 6.86
CA CYS A 99 -4.49 4.04 6.75
C CYS A 99 -4.20 4.74 8.08
N ARG A 100 -2.95 4.70 8.55
CA ARG A 100 -2.56 5.35 9.82
C ARG A 100 -1.13 5.88 9.72
N ILE A 101 -0.92 7.08 10.26
CA ILE A 101 0.42 7.67 10.40
C ILE A 101 0.85 7.51 11.87
N ILE A 102 2.01 6.90 12.09
CA ILE A 102 2.61 6.71 13.42
C ILE A 102 4.11 6.97 13.26
N GLU A 103 4.70 7.79 14.14
CA GLU A 103 6.15 8.06 14.18
C GLU A 103 6.74 8.39 12.79
N ASN A 104 6.03 9.21 12.00
CA ASN A 104 6.44 9.64 10.66
C ASN A 104 6.39 8.53 9.56
N SER A 105 5.91 7.34 9.89
CA SER A 105 5.62 6.28 8.92
C SER A 105 4.12 6.20 8.59
N LEU A 106 3.78 5.95 7.32
CA LEU A 106 2.41 5.70 6.86
C LEU A 106 2.21 4.19 6.64
N TYR A 107 1.24 3.63 7.35
CA TYR A 107 0.84 2.23 7.25
C TYR A 107 -0.48 2.13 6.47
N ILE A 108 -0.50 1.28 5.46
CA ILE A 108 -1.62 1.16 4.51
C ILE A 108 -2.11 -0.28 4.49
N GLY A 109 -3.38 -0.49 4.84
CA GLY A 109 -4.06 -1.80 4.80
C GLY A 109 -4.88 -2.05 3.55
N HIS A 110 -4.94 -1.08 2.63
CA HIS A 110 -5.61 -1.20 1.33
C HIS A 110 -4.62 -1.67 0.26
N SER A 111 -5.06 -2.54 -0.66
CA SER A 111 -4.30 -2.86 -1.87
C SER A 111 -4.30 -1.67 -2.82
N TYR A 112 -3.45 -1.71 -3.83
CA TYR A 112 -3.47 -0.70 -4.89
C TYR A 112 -4.86 -0.58 -5.54
N GLU A 113 -5.51 -1.70 -5.83
CA GLU A 113 -6.84 -1.76 -6.42
C GLU A 113 -7.89 -1.17 -5.47
N GLU A 114 -7.86 -1.53 -4.18
CA GLU A 114 -8.77 -0.98 -3.17
C GLU A 114 -8.63 0.55 -3.06
N MET A 115 -7.39 1.06 -3.07
CA MET A 115 -7.14 2.50 -3.10
C MET A 115 -7.70 3.13 -4.37
N PHE A 116 -7.42 2.57 -5.54
CA PHE A 116 -7.89 3.07 -6.83
C PHE A 116 -9.42 3.13 -6.90
N TYR A 117 -10.13 2.08 -6.48
CA TYR A 117 -11.59 2.08 -6.44
C TYR A 117 -12.19 3.03 -5.41
N SER A 118 -11.50 3.26 -4.29
CA SER A 118 -11.96 4.22 -3.29
C SER A 118 -11.89 5.66 -3.78
N ILE A 119 -10.88 6.02 -4.58
CA ILE A 119 -10.65 7.39 -5.07
C ILE A 119 -11.30 7.69 -6.44
N SER A 120 -11.54 6.66 -7.26
CA SER A 120 -12.04 6.81 -8.64
C SER A 120 -13.40 7.52 -8.79
N PRO A 121 -14.38 7.38 -7.87
CA PRO A 121 -15.63 8.14 -7.95
C PRO A 121 -15.44 9.67 -7.82
N TYR A 122 -14.33 10.10 -7.23
CA TYR A 122 -14.06 11.50 -6.90
C TYR A 122 -12.96 12.13 -7.77
N SER A 123 -12.21 11.34 -8.54
CA SER A 123 -11.17 11.83 -9.46
C SER A 123 -11.72 12.31 -10.82
N ASN A 124 -13.01 12.11 -11.09
CA ASN A 124 -13.69 12.48 -12.34
C ASN A 124 -14.68 13.66 -12.16
N GLN A 125 -14.60 14.39 -11.04
CA GLN A 125 -15.36 15.63 -10.81
C GLN A 125 -14.44 16.85 -10.88
#